data_AF-A0AAV9MIW9-F1
#
_entry.id   AF-A0AAV9MIW9-F1
#
_cell.length_a   1.000
_cell.length_b   1.000
_cell.length_c   1.000
_cell.angle_alpha   90.00
_cell.angle_beta   90.00
_cell.angle_gamma   90.00
#
_symmetry.space_group_name_H-M   'P 1'
#
loop_
_entity.id
_entity.type
_entity.pdbx_description
1 polymer ?
#
loop_
_entity_poly.entity_id
_entity_poly.type
_entity_poly.pdbx_seq_one_letter_code
_entity_poly.pdbx_strand_id
1 'polypeptide(L)'
;MSLIQLDTILNEVKQILPEGLQPKHRRTDSNGSTTSSRSNPLRDDRLVRSNTQKARSQLLESHLAKLFKQKMEIFTKVEHTQESVITTIIKLFLKSLQEFVRLQTFNRSGFQQIQLDIHFLKTTLKDIAEDEAAVDFLLDEVIVAAAERCLDPIPLEPAILDRLTQAKLAKNSDQSSTS
;
A
#
# COMPACT_ATOMS: atom_id res chain seq x y z
N MET A 1 -1.21 -16.76 -0.73
CA MET A 1 -2.00 -16.72 -1.96
C MET A 1 -1.10 -16.19 -3.07
N SER A 2 -0.89 -16.95 -4.14
CA SER A 2 -0.16 -16.45 -5.32
C SER A 2 -1.08 -15.61 -6.20
N LEU A 3 -0.52 -14.77 -7.08
CA LEU A 3 -1.32 -14.00 -8.06
C LEU A 3 -2.16 -14.89 -8.98
N ILE A 4 -1.67 -16.09 -9.30
CA ILE A 4 -2.40 -17.09 -10.09
C ILE A 4 -3.64 -17.59 -9.33
N GLN A 5 -3.50 -17.84 -8.02
CA GLN A 5 -4.63 -18.22 -7.19
C GLN A 5 -5.66 -17.08 -7.10
N LEU A 6 -5.20 -15.83 -7.02
CA LEU A 6 -6.10 -14.67 -7.06
C LEU A 6 -6.86 -14.63 -8.39
N ASP A 7 -6.19 -14.79 -9.52
CA ASP A 7 -6.84 -14.81 -10.84
C ASP A 7 -7.88 -15.92 -10.98
N THR A 8 -7.58 -17.11 -10.46
CA THR A 8 -8.53 -18.23 -10.42
C THR A 8 -9.79 -17.86 -9.62
N ILE A 9 -9.60 -17.30 -8.41
CA ILE A 9 -10.71 -16.87 -7.55
C ILE A 9 -11.50 -15.73 -8.21
N LEU A 10 -10.83 -14.78 -8.87
CA LEU A 10 -11.49 -13.70 -9.61
C LEU A 10 -12.41 -14.27 -10.69
N ASN A 11 -11.95 -15.27 -11.44
CA ASN A 11 -12.74 -15.92 -12.48
C ASN A 11 -13.94 -16.67 -11.89
N GLU A 12 -13.76 -17.40 -10.79
CA GLU A 12 -14.87 -18.08 -10.10
C GLU A 12 -15.93 -17.10 -9.59
N VAL A 13 -15.51 -16.01 -8.94
CA VAL A 13 -16.44 -14.99 -8.41
C VAL A 13 -17.24 -14.35 -9.54
N LYS A 14 -16.60 -14.08 -10.69
CA LYS A 14 -17.26 -13.53 -11.88
C LYS A 14 -18.33 -14.45 -12.46
N GLN A 15 -18.19 -15.77 -12.33
CA GLN A 15 -19.19 -16.72 -12.81
C GLN A 15 -20.41 -16.85 -11.89
N ILE A 16 -20.26 -16.50 -10.60
CA ILE A 16 -21.26 -16.79 -9.57
C ILE A 16 -22.05 -15.54 -9.19
N LEU A 17 -21.42 -14.37 -9.18
CA LEU A 17 -22.01 -13.13 -8.66
C LEU A 17 -22.34 -12.13 -9.77
N PRO A 18 -23.38 -11.30 -9.58
CA PRO A 18 -23.67 -10.20 -10.50
C PRO A 18 -22.60 -9.10 -10.40
N GLU A 19 -22.33 -8.44 -11.53
CA GLU A 19 -21.55 -7.20 -11.57
C GLU A 19 -22.29 -6.09 -10.81
N GLY A 20 -21.54 -5.26 -10.09
CA GLY A 20 -22.08 -4.15 -9.31
C GLY A 20 -22.58 -3.01 -10.20
N LEU A 21 -23.59 -2.27 -9.72
CA LEU A 21 -24.22 -1.17 -10.46
C LEU A 21 -23.40 0.14 -10.50
N GLN A 22 -22.20 0.18 -9.90
CA GLN A 22 -21.45 1.43 -9.73
C GLN A 22 -20.29 1.53 -10.74
N PRO A 23 -20.36 2.47 -11.71
CA PRO A 23 -19.24 2.75 -12.59
C PRO A 23 -18.05 3.25 -11.76
N LYS A 24 -16.90 2.58 -11.91
CA LYS A 24 -15.63 2.97 -11.28
C LYS A 24 -15.33 4.43 -11.66
N HIS A 25 -15.42 5.34 -10.70
CA HIS A 25 -15.14 6.75 -10.91
C HIS A 25 -13.62 6.93 -11.07
N ARG A 26 -13.13 6.71 -12.29
CA ARG A 26 -11.72 6.88 -12.66
C ARG A 26 -11.31 8.29 -12.25
N ARG A 27 -10.47 8.41 -11.23
CA ARG A 27 -9.93 9.70 -10.82
C ARG A 27 -9.04 10.19 -11.96
N THR A 28 -9.46 11.28 -12.59
CA THR A 28 -8.63 12.07 -13.49
C THR A 28 -7.54 12.72 -12.64
N ASP A 29 -6.28 12.33 -12.84
CA ASP A 29 -5.14 12.98 -12.21
C ASP A 29 -5.04 14.40 -12.78
N SER A 30 -5.58 15.37 -12.05
CA SER A 30 -5.43 16.79 -12.37
C SER A 30 -4.06 17.27 -11.93
N ASN A 31 -3.17 17.51 -12.89
CA ASN A 31 -1.96 18.30 -12.69
C ASN A 31 -2.34 19.78 -12.46
N GLY A 32 -2.71 20.12 -11.23
CA GLY A 32 -2.90 21.50 -10.80
C GLY A 32 -1.56 22.23 -10.72
N SER A 33 -1.30 23.09 -11.71
CA SER A 33 -0.11 23.93 -11.77
C SER A 33 -0.07 25.02 -10.69
N THR A 34 1.17 25.33 -10.32
CA THR A 34 1.75 26.50 -9.64
C THR A 34 0.92 27.78 -9.51
N THR A 35 0.83 28.33 -8.30
CA THR A 35 1.19 29.71 -7.89
C THR A 35 0.75 29.87 -6.43
N SER A 36 1.63 30.22 -5.50
CA SER A 36 1.82 31.61 -5.12
C SER A 36 2.97 31.74 -4.13
N SER A 37 3.81 32.74 -4.37
CA SER A 37 4.83 33.23 -3.47
C SER A 37 4.20 33.84 -2.23
N ARG A 38 4.79 33.58 -1.05
CA ARG A 38 4.84 34.53 0.06
C ARG A 38 5.93 34.14 1.05
N SER A 39 7.07 34.81 0.90
CA SER A 39 8.19 34.82 1.83
C SER A 39 7.81 35.51 3.14
N ASN A 40 8.13 34.88 4.27
CA ASN A 40 8.24 35.55 5.58
C ASN A 40 9.61 35.17 6.18
N PRO A 41 10.56 36.11 6.37
CA PRO A 41 11.75 35.84 7.15
C PRO A 41 11.41 36.12 8.62
N LEU A 42 11.04 35.07 9.35
CA LEU A 42 10.97 35.14 10.81
C LEU A 42 12.24 34.52 11.39
N ARG A 43 12.99 35.40 12.07
CA ARG A 43 14.17 35.16 12.91
C ARG A 43 14.15 33.79 13.59
N ASP A 44 15.19 32.99 13.35
CA ASP A 44 15.49 31.83 14.18
C ASP A 44 16.51 32.25 15.24
N ASP A 45 16.01 32.45 16.46
CA ASP A 45 16.81 32.62 17.66
C ASP A 45 17.23 31.24 18.15
N ARG A 46 18.53 31.11 18.42
CA ARG A 46 19.19 29.85 18.79
C ARG A 46 18.51 29.21 19.99
N LEU A 47 17.84 28.08 19.80
CA LEU A 47 17.55 27.16 20.88
C LEU A 47 17.98 25.74 20.49
N VAL A 48 19.04 25.29 21.17
CA VAL A 48 19.52 23.91 21.23
C VAL A 48 18.36 23.03 21.70
N ARG A 49 17.59 22.51 20.74
CA ARG A 49 16.44 21.65 20.99
C ARG A 49 16.95 20.24 21.25
N SER A 50 16.94 19.83 22.50
CA SER A 50 17.41 18.52 22.95
C SER A 50 16.77 17.37 22.14
N ASN A 51 17.59 16.43 21.67
CA ASN A 51 17.18 15.30 20.83
C ASN A 51 16.03 14.47 21.46
N THR A 52 15.88 14.47 22.78
CA THR A 52 14.80 13.78 23.51
C THR A 52 13.42 14.43 23.34
N GLN A 53 13.32 15.74 23.08
CA GLN A 53 12.04 16.38 22.81
C GLN A 53 11.56 16.10 21.38
N LYS A 54 12.46 16.09 20.39
CA LYS A 54 12.12 15.70 19.00
C LYS A 54 11.64 14.25 18.91
N ALA A 55 12.33 13.32 19.59
CA ALA A 55 11.94 11.91 19.59
C ALA A 55 10.55 11.69 20.23
N ARG A 56 10.23 12.40 21.31
CA ARG A 56 8.89 12.39 21.93
C ARG A 56 7.82 12.97 21.02
N SER A 57 8.10 14.06 20.31
CA SER A 57 7.18 14.65 19.34
C SER A 57 6.91 13.72 18.16
N GLN A 58 7.93 13.07 17.60
CA GLN A 58 7.79 12.09 16.51
C GLN A 58 7.03 10.84 16.96
N LEU A 59 7.26 10.37 18.20
CA LEU A 59 6.49 9.28 18.78
C LEU A 59 5.02 9.66 18.94
N LEU A 60 4.71 10.87 19.44
CA LEU A 60 3.34 11.35 19.56
C LEU A 60 2.67 11.55 18.19
N GLU A 61 3.39 12.09 17.21
CA GLU A 61 2.89 12.30 15.86
C GLU A 61 2.60 10.98 15.14
N SER A 62 3.47 9.97 15.30
CA SER A 62 3.21 8.63 14.79
C SER A 62 2.06 7.94 15.52
N HIS A 63 1.89 8.12 16.83
CA HIS A 63 0.73 7.60 17.56
C HIS A 63 -0.58 8.32 17.16
N LEU A 64 -0.54 9.63 16.93
CA LEU A 64 -1.70 10.39 16.44
C LEU A 64 -2.06 9.98 15.00
N ALA A 65 -1.07 9.80 14.13
CA ALA A 65 -1.28 9.25 12.79
C ALA A 65 -1.87 7.82 12.87
N LYS A 66 -1.40 6.99 13.81
CA LYS A 66 -1.98 5.66 14.10
C LYS A 66 -3.43 5.76 14.59
N LEU A 67 -3.78 6.73 15.43
CA LEU A 67 -5.15 6.95 15.92
C LEU A 67 -6.11 7.40 14.79
N PHE A 68 -5.65 8.19 13.82
CA PHE A 68 -6.44 8.54 12.64
C PHE A 68 -6.50 7.39 11.62
N LYS A 69 -5.43 6.59 11.47
CA LYS A 69 -5.44 5.31 10.74
C LYS A 69 -6.44 4.31 11.36
N GLN A 70 -6.57 4.28 12.68
CA GLN A 70 -7.45 3.37 13.42
C GLN A 70 -8.94 3.56 13.10
N LYS A 71 -9.34 4.69 12.50
CA LYS A 71 -10.72 4.98 12.10
C LYS A 71 -11.10 4.35 10.74
N MET A 72 -10.20 3.65 10.06
CA MET A 72 -10.54 3.02 8.78
C MET A 72 -11.35 1.73 9.02
N GLU A 73 -12.58 1.69 8.54
CA GLU A 73 -13.45 0.51 8.62
C GLU A 73 -12.98 -0.52 7.57
N ILE A 74 -12.03 -1.36 7.97
CA ILE A 74 -11.39 -2.33 7.06
C ILE A 74 -12.42 -3.35 6.56
N PHE A 75 -13.26 -3.86 7.45
CA PHE A 75 -14.30 -4.83 7.13
C PHE A 75 -15.68 -4.19 7.28
N THR A 76 -16.29 -3.87 6.15
CA THR A 76 -17.68 -3.45 6.04
C THR A 76 -18.56 -4.64 5.69
N LYS A 77 -19.89 -4.44 5.69
CA LYS A 77 -20.83 -5.46 5.20
C LYS A 77 -20.45 -5.86 3.77
N VAL A 78 -20.37 -7.16 3.53
CA VAL A 78 -20.14 -7.73 2.19
C VAL A 78 -21.46 -7.73 1.45
N GLU A 79 -21.50 -7.09 0.29
CA GLU A 79 -22.64 -7.09 -0.60
C GLU A 79 -22.53 -8.25 -1.60
N HIS A 80 -23.67 -8.72 -2.11
CA HIS A 80 -23.73 -9.81 -3.07
C HIS A 80 -23.40 -9.32 -4.49
N THR A 81 -22.20 -8.74 -4.65
CA THR A 81 -21.64 -8.29 -5.93
C THR A 81 -20.21 -8.78 -6.08
N GLN A 82 -19.73 -8.90 -7.33
CA GLN A 82 -18.37 -9.32 -7.62
C GLN A 82 -17.35 -8.42 -6.91
N GLU A 83 -17.48 -7.10 -7.02
CA GLU A 83 -16.53 -6.11 -6.53
C GLU A 83 -16.43 -6.13 -5.00
N SER A 84 -17.57 -6.26 -4.31
CA SER A 84 -17.62 -6.30 -2.85
C SER A 84 -16.94 -7.56 -2.30
N VAL A 85 -17.20 -8.71 -2.92
CA VAL A 85 -16.60 -9.99 -2.54
C VAL A 85 -15.11 -10.02 -2.86
N ILE A 86 -14.71 -9.58 -4.06
CA ILE A 86 -13.30 -9.51 -4.48
C ILE A 86 -12.51 -8.59 -3.56
N THR A 87 -13.03 -7.40 -3.28
CA THR A 87 -12.39 -6.43 -2.38
C THR A 87 -12.23 -7.01 -0.97
N THR A 88 -13.24 -7.72 -0.47
CA THR A 88 -13.17 -8.41 0.82
C THR A 88 -12.11 -9.52 0.84
N ILE A 89 -12.03 -10.34 -0.20
CA ILE A 89 -11.01 -11.39 -0.33
C ILE A 89 -9.60 -10.79 -0.33
N ILE A 90 -9.40 -9.71 -1.08
CA ILE A 90 -8.12 -8.99 -1.11
C ILE A 90 -7.77 -8.47 0.28
N LYS A 91 -8.71 -7.80 0.97
CA LYS A 91 -8.50 -7.29 2.34
C LYS A 91 -8.15 -8.40 3.32
N LEU A 92 -8.82 -9.54 3.27
CA LEU A 92 -8.51 -10.72 4.09
C LEU A 92 -7.11 -11.25 3.79
N PHE A 93 -6.75 -11.40 2.52
CA PHE A 93 -5.42 -11.84 2.13
C PHE A 93 -4.32 -10.91 2.65
N LEU A 94 -4.47 -9.60 2.51
CA LEU A 94 -3.49 -8.62 2.97
C LEU A 94 -3.33 -8.64 4.49
N LYS A 95 -4.44 -8.82 5.23
CA LYS A 95 -4.40 -9.04 6.69
C LYS A 95 -3.66 -10.33 7.07
N SER A 96 -3.92 -11.43 6.37
CA SER A 96 -3.18 -12.68 6.59
C SER A 96 -1.70 -12.55 6.24
N LEU A 97 -1.35 -11.81 5.18
CA LEU A 97 0.03 -11.53 4.81
C LEU A 97 0.74 -10.68 5.88
N GLN A 98 0.09 -9.63 6.39
CA GLN A 98 0.60 -8.81 7.48
C GLN A 98 0.93 -9.68 8.71
N GLU A 99 0.01 -10.56 9.10
CA GLU A 99 0.21 -11.44 10.24
C GLU A 99 1.33 -12.45 9.99
N PHE A 100 1.40 -13.02 8.79
CA PHE A 100 2.53 -13.88 8.40
C PHE A 100 3.87 -13.16 8.55
N VAL A 101 3.98 -11.93 8.03
CA VAL A 101 5.18 -11.09 8.14
C VAL A 101 5.54 -10.81 9.61
N ARG A 102 4.55 -10.55 10.46
CA ARG A 102 4.75 -10.30 11.90
C ARG A 102 5.44 -11.47 12.62
N LEU A 103 5.23 -12.70 12.15
CA LEU A 103 5.81 -13.92 12.71
C LEU A 103 7.23 -14.22 12.22
N GLN A 104 7.73 -13.50 11.22
CA GLN A 104 9.06 -13.70 10.65
C GLN A 104 10.11 -12.79 11.30
N THR A 105 11.38 -13.00 10.95
CA THR A 105 12.48 -12.07 11.23
C THR A 105 13.21 -11.81 9.92
N PHE A 106 13.49 -10.55 9.60
CA PHE A 106 14.11 -10.17 8.33
C PHE A 106 15.49 -9.55 8.53
N ASN A 107 16.36 -9.76 7.56
CA ASN A 107 17.52 -8.90 7.33
C ASN A 107 17.14 -7.76 6.37
N ARG A 108 18.10 -6.86 6.09
CA ARG A 108 17.88 -5.73 5.17
C ARG A 108 17.31 -6.17 3.81
N SER A 109 17.93 -7.16 3.17
CA SER A 109 17.51 -7.64 1.85
C SER A 109 16.10 -8.23 1.86
N GLY A 110 15.73 -8.97 2.91
CA GLY A 110 14.38 -9.51 3.07
C GLY A 110 13.32 -8.42 3.22
N PHE A 111 13.62 -7.38 3.99
CA PHE A 111 12.74 -6.22 4.11
C PHE A 111 12.57 -5.48 2.76
N GLN A 112 13.67 -5.23 2.06
CA GLN A 112 13.65 -4.57 0.74
C GLN A 112 12.89 -5.39 -0.32
N GLN A 113 12.97 -6.72 -0.26
CA GLN A 113 12.19 -7.59 -1.13
C GLN A 113 10.69 -7.47 -0.85
N ILE A 114 10.27 -7.44 0.43
CA ILE A 114 8.87 -7.19 0.79
C ILE A 114 8.41 -5.82 0.26
N GLN A 115 9.24 -4.78 0.35
CA GLN A 115 8.89 -3.47 -0.23
C GLN A 115 8.63 -3.55 -1.73
N LEU A 116 9.48 -4.26 -2.47
CA LEU A 116 9.31 -4.45 -3.90
C LEU A 116 8.05 -5.26 -4.24
N ASP A 117 7.80 -6.34 -3.51
CA ASP A 117 6.65 -7.21 -3.74
C ASP A 117 5.33 -6.47 -3.46
N ILE A 118 5.27 -5.68 -2.38
CA ILE A 118 4.10 -4.88 -2.03
C ILE A 118 3.90 -3.73 -3.02
N HIS A 119 4.96 -3.09 -3.49
CA HIS A 119 4.87 -2.06 -4.53
C HIS A 119 4.34 -2.63 -5.86
N PHE A 120 4.80 -3.83 -6.24
CA PHE A 120 4.26 -4.55 -7.39
C PHE A 120 2.78 -4.93 -7.20
N LEU A 121 2.43 -5.42 -6.01
CA LEU A 121 1.06 -5.80 -5.67
C LEU A 121 0.12 -4.59 -5.69
N LYS A 122 0.57 -3.43 -5.20
CA LYS A 122 -0.19 -2.16 -5.29
C LYS A 122 -0.60 -1.85 -6.73
N THR A 123 0.35 -1.95 -7.66
CA THR A 123 0.09 -1.72 -9.09
C THR A 123 -0.91 -2.73 -9.65
N THR A 124 -0.84 -3.99 -9.21
CA THR A 124 -1.72 -5.07 -9.68
C THR A 124 -3.14 -4.94 -9.12
N LEU A 125 -3.30 -4.54 -7.86
CA LEU A 125 -4.59 -4.51 -7.17
C LEU A 125 -5.38 -3.21 -7.43
N LYS A 126 -4.73 -2.14 -7.86
CA LYS A 126 -5.36 -0.83 -8.12
C LYS A 126 -6.58 -0.93 -9.04
N ASP A 127 -6.50 -1.78 -10.05
CA ASP A 127 -7.59 -1.95 -11.00
C ASP A 127 -8.67 -2.95 -10.57
N ILE A 128 -8.40 -3.77 -9.54
CA ILE A 128 -9.22 -4.91 -9.14
C ILE A 128 -10.12 -4.60 -7.93
N ALA A 129 -9.63 -3.82 -6.96
CA ALA A 129 -10.39 -3.51 -5.74
C ALA A 129 -11.20 -2.22 -5.89
N GLU A 130 -12.40 -2.21 -5.29
CA GLU A 130 -13.28 -1.02 -5.24
C GLU A 130 -12.77 0.01 -4.21
N ASP A 131 -12.30 -0.48 -3.06
CA ASP A 131 -11.80 0.33 -1.95
C ASP A 131 -10.26 0.46 -2.01
N GLU A 132 -9.78 1.21 -3.01
CA GLU A 132 -8.34 1.44 -3.23
C GLU A 132 -7.65 2.02 -1.98
N ALA A 133 -8.33 2.89 -1.24
CA ALA A 133 -7.78 3.52 -0.04
C ALA A 133 -7.53 2.49 1.07
N ALA A 134 -8.47 1.58 1.31
CA ALA A 134 -8.27 0.53 2.30
C ALA A 134 -7.20 -0.48 1.88
N VAL A 135 -7.12 -0.80 0.59
CA VAL A 135 -6.06 -1.67 0.05
C VAL A 135 -4.70 -1.02 0.24
N ASP A 136 -4.54 0.25 -0.14
CA ASP A 136 -3.29 1.00 0.04
C ASP A 136 -2.85 1.05 1.50
N PHE A 137 -3.78 1.32 2.41
CA PHE A 137 -3.52 1.29 3.84
C PHE A 137 -3.02 -0.09 4.31
N LEU A 138 -3.65 -1.18 3.86
CA LEU A 138 -3.28 -2.54 4.27
C LEU A 138 -1.91 -2.93 3.72
N LEU A 139 -1.59 -2.52 2.49
CA LEU A 139 -0.27 -2.69 1.91
C LEU A 139 0.80 -1.95 2.73
N ASP A 140 0.54 -0.71 3.14
CA ASP A 140 1.44 0.05 4.02
C ASP A 140 1.62 -0.64 5.39
N GLU A 141 0.56 -1.21 5.95
CA GLU A 141 0.62 -1.97 7.20
C GLU A 141 1.53 -3.21 7.10
N VAL A 142 1.58 -3.88 5.93
CA VAL A 142 2.53 -4.97 5.69
C VAL A 142 3.99 -4.46 5.71
N ILE A 143 4.26 -3.30 5.09
CA ILE A 143 5.60 -2.68 5.11
C ILE A 143 6.01 -2.30 6.53
N VAL A 144 5.10 -1.69 7.29
CA VAL A 144 5.35 -1.33 8.70
C VAL A 144 5.66 -2.58 9.52
N ALA A 145 4.85 -3.64 9.38
CA ALA A 145 5.10 -4.91 10.06
C ALA A 145 6.47 -5.51 9.67
N ALA A 146 6.85 -5.46 8.40
CA ALA A 146 8.15 -5.96 7.94
C ALA A 146 9.31 -5.16 8.52
N ALA A 147 9.19 -3.83 8.60
CA ALA A 147 10.21 -2.95 9.19
C ALA A 147 10.39 -3.23 10.69
N GLU A 148 9.29 -3.40 11.44
CA GLU A 148 9.32 -3.74 12.87
C GLU A 148 9.94 -5.12 13.16
N ARG A 149 9.94 -6.02 12.17
CA ARG A 149 10.53 -7.36 12.24
C ARG A 149 11.91 -7.47 11.59
N CYS A 150 12.46 -6.37 11.07
CA CYS A 150 13.76 -6.33 10.41
C CYS A 150 14.86 -5.95 11.40
N LEU A 151 16.00 -6.63 11.32
CA LEU A 151 17.19 -6.32 12.14
C LEU A 151 17.87 -5.01 11.72
N ASP A 152 17.67 -4.57 10.48
CA ASP A 152 18.28 -3.38 9.90
C ASP A 152 17.37 -2.80 8.78
N PRO A 153 16.29 -2.09 9.16
CA PRO A 153 15.27 -1.63 8.23
C PRO A 153 15.76 -0.40 7.45
N ILE A 154 16.50 -0.64 6.37
CA ILE A 154 16.86 0.42 5.40
C ILE A 154 15.99 0.30 4.15
N PRO A 155 15.05 1.23 3.94
CA PRO A 155 14.13 1.16 2.81
C PRO A 155 14.84 1.42 1.48
N LEU A 156 14.32 0.81 0.42
CA LEU A 156 14.67 1.20 -0.95
C LEU A 156 14.12 2.59 -1.27
N GLU A 157 14.84 3.34 -2.09
CA GLU A 157 14.36 4.60 -2.63
C GLU A 157 13.16 4.35 -3.57
N PRO A 158 12.13 5.22 -3.55
CA PRO A 158 10.95 5.06 -4.40
C PRO A 158 11.30 4.89 -5.90
N ALA A 159 12.25 5.66 -6.41
CA ALA A 159 12.69 5.56 -7.80
C ALA A 159 13.26 4.18 -8.18
N ILE A 160 13.87 3.47 -7.22
CA ILE A 160 14.39 2.12 -7.44
C ILE A 160 13.22 1.12 -7.50
N LEU A 161 12.25 1.26 -6.60
CA LEU A 161 11.04 0.43 -6.59
C LEU A 161 10.26 0.59 -7.90
N ASP A 162 10.07 1.83 -8.36
CA ASP A 162 9.40 2.14 -9.62
C ASP A 162 10.15 1.48 -10.79
N ARG A 163 11.47 1.68 -10.87
CA ARG A 163 12.28 1.12 -11.96
C ARG A 163 12.21 -0.41 -12.03
N LEU A 164 12.32 -1.09 -10.88
CA LEU A 164 12.29 -2.54 -10.80
C LEU A 164 10.90 -3.10 -11.13
N THR A 165 9.85 -2.42 -10.68
CA THR A 165 8.46 -2.79 -10.96
C THR A 165 8.15 -2.65 -12.44
N GLN A 166 8.52 -1.52 -13.05
CA GLN A 166 8.35 -1.29 -14.49
C GLN A 166 9.11 -2.31 -15.33
N ALA A 167 10.36 -2.62 -14.96
CA ALA A 167 11.14 -3.66 -15.64
C ALA A 167 10.46 -5.04 -15.58
N LYS A 168 9.85 -5.38 -14.43
CA LYS A 168 9.12 -6.64 -14.26
C LYS A 168 7.82 -6.67 -15.08
N LEU A 169 7.09 -5.56 -15.13
CA LEU A 169 5.86 -5.44 -15.93
C LEU A 169 6.14 -5.56 -17.43
N ALA A 170 7.18 -4.88 -17.94
CA ALA A 170 7.60 -4.97 -19.35
C ALA A 170 8.00 -6.40 -19.75
N LYS A 171 8.69 -7.13 -18.86
CA LYS A 171 9.05 -8.52 -19.13
C LYS A 171 7.84 -9.46 -19.20
N ASN A 172 6.81 -9.18 -18.40
CA ASN A 172 5.56 -9.96 -18.44
C ASN A 172 4.77 -9.70 -19.74
N SER A 173 4.76 -8.47 -20.27
CA SER A 173 4.08 -8.18 -21.55
C SER A 173 4.76 -8.87 -22.74
N ASP A 174 6.08 -8.98 -22.73
CA ASP A 174 6.82 -9.65 -23.81
C ASP A 174 6.55 -11.16 -23.83
N GLN A 175 6.37 -11.78 -22.66
CA GLN A 175 6.05 -13.21 -22.53
C GLN A 175 4.60 -13.54 -22.94
N SER A 176 3.64 -12.66 -22.69
CA SER A 176 2.26 -12.82 -23.18
C SER A 176 2.12 -12.61 -24.69
N SER A 177 3.09 -11.95 -25.33
CA SER A 177 3.12 -11.70 -26.78
C SER A 177 3.72 -12.86 -27.59
N THR A 178 4.32 -13.84 -26.91
CA THR A 178 5.03 -14.98 -27.52
C THR A 178 4.37 -16.33 -27.22
N SER A 179 3.18 -16.36 -26.63
CA SER A 179 2.39 -17.57 -26.37
C SER A 179 1.05 -17.54 -27.10
#